data_AF-A0A956JNF6-F1
#
_entry.id   AF-A0A956JNF6-F1
#
_cell.length_a   1.000
_cell.length_b   1.000
_cell.length_c   1.000
_cell.angle_alpha   90.00
_cell.angle_beta   90.00
_cell.angle_gamma   90.00
#
_symmetry.space_group_name_H-M   'P 1'
#
loop_
_entity.id
_entity.type
_entity.pdbx_description
1 polymer ?
#
loop_
_entity_poly.entity_id
_entity_poly.type
_entity_poly.pdbx_seq_one_letter_code
_entity_poly.pdbx_strand_id
1 'polypeptide(L)'
;MTQLLKPRRSGAESRPDARQLPAELLEQAARRVTLVAGISMTIATVALVLAAFIQPNIGPRAGSSRPLGVVIVGLAISLAMFFAARSQRISAARRLTLGLVFLVVISFLTELYRNWLVYLPTDVVRGPSPIVAALLFFSVVVPVGPRRMALAAAAAAATGPLALWITIRLGNPVPPWNLWLWLFVPSAIGVGLATVMARVMFNLGQDVARAQELGAYRLVERLGEGGMGEVWRAEHRMLARPAAVKLIRPDSLQ
;
A
#
# COMPACT_ATOMS: atom_id res chain seq x y z
N MET A 1 -38.34 -49.94 26.40
CA MET A 1 -36.95 -49.61 26.76
C MET A 1 -36.39 -48.74 25.63
N THR A 2 -36.72 -47.45 25.69
CA THR A 2 -36.63 -46.50 24.57
C THR A 2 -35.40 -45.63 24.79
N GLN A 3 -34.28 -45.93 24.13
CA GLN A 3 -33.06 -45.13 24.22
C GLN A 3 -33.19 -43.87 23.35
N LEU A 4 -33.33 -42.73 24.03
CA LEU A 4 -33.21 -41.39 23.47
C LEU A 4 -31.80 -41.17 22.91
N LEU A 5 -31.71 -40.98 21.60
CA LEU A 5 -30.52 -40.48 20.91
C LEU A 5 -30.26 -39.02 21.31
N LYS A 6 -29.21 -38.83 22.11
CA LYS A 6 -28.66 -37.52 22.50
C LYS A 6 -28.04 -36.83 21.28
N PRO A 7 -28.36 -35.56 20.95
CA PRO A 7 -27.70 -34.88 19.85
C PRO A 7 -26.23 -34.63 20.20
N ARG A 8 -25.34 -35.14 19.34
CA ARG A 8 -23.89 -34.91 19.36
C ARG A 8 -23.67 -33.41 19.19
N ARG A 9 -23.15 -32.74 20.24
CA ARG A 9 -22.68 -31.35 20.13
C ARG A 9 -21.54 -31.33 19.09
N SER A 10 -21.84 -30.88 17.88
CA SER A 10 -20.83 -30.58 16.87
C SER A 10 -19.88 -29.54 17.44
N GLY A 11 -18.58 -29.82 17.27
CA GLY A 11 -17.49 -28.99 17.78
C GLY A 11 -17.67 -27.54 17.41
N ALA A 12 -17.22 -26.68 18.32
CA ALA A 12 -17.10 -25.25 18.10
C ALA A 12 -16.39 -24.98 16.77
N GLU A 13 -17.17 -24.56 15.76
CA GLU A 13 -16.62 -23.90 14.59
C GLU A 13 -15.89 -22.66 15.10
N SER A 14 -14.56 -22.72 15.03
CA SER A 14 -13.69 -21.58 15.22
C SER A 14 -14.15 -20.48 14.27
N ARG A 15 -14.80 -19.44 14.82
CA ARG A 15 -15.15 -18.24 14.06
C ARG A 15 -13.89 -17.76 13.33
N PRO A 16 -13.88 -17.73 11.99
CA PRO A 16 -12.76 -17.16 11.27
C PRO A 16 -12.63 -15.71 11.75
N ASP A 17 -11.44 -15.40 12.24
CA ASP A 17 -11.11 -14.13 12.86
C ASP A 17 -11.41 -13.01 11.84
N ALA A 18 -12.49 -12.25 12.06
CA ALA A 18 -13.04 -11.24 11.13
C ALA A 18 -12.07 -10.08 10.79
N ARG A 19 -10.83 -10.16 11.30
CA ARG A 19 -9.70 -9.26 11.03
C ARG A 19 -8.74 -9.79 9.97
N GLN A 20 -8.86 -11.05 9.54
CA GLN A 20 -8.00 -11.61 8.49
C GLN A 20 -8.65 -11.36 7.13
N LEU A 21 -7.97 -10.58 6.30
CA LEU A 21 -8.32 -10.42 4.89
C LEU A 21 -8.44 -11.83 4.25
N PRO A 22 -9.52 -12.13 3.50
CA PRO A 22 -9.64 -13.36 2.72
C PRO A 22 -8.37 -13.66 1.94
N ALA A 23 -7.96 -14.93 1.89
CA ALA A 23 -6.70 -15.36 1.25
C ALA A 23 -6.58 -14.86 -0.21
N GLU A 24 -7.71 -14.78 -0.93
CA GLU A 24 -7.78 -14.25 -2.29
C GLU A 24 -7.43 -12.76 -2.37
N LEU A 25 -7.89 -11.94 -1.42
CA LEU A 25 -7.55 -10.51 -1.37
C LEU A 25 -6.08 -10.31 -1.02
N LEU A 26 -5.52 -11.17 -0.16
CA LEU A 26 -4.10 -11.15 0.16
C LEU A 26 -3.23 -11.47 -1.07
N GLU A 27 -3.64 -12.43 -1.90
CA GLU A 27 -2.93 -12.73 -3.15
C GLU A 27 -3.07 -11.61 -4.20
N GLN A 28 -4.27 -11.02 -4.34
CA GLN A 28 -4.46 -9.85 -5.18
C GLN A 28 -3.60 -8.67 -4.71
N ALA A 29 -3.54 -8.43 -3.41
CA ALA A 29 -2.68 -7.40 -2.82
C ALA A 29 -1.20 -7.67 -3.11
N ALA A 30 -0.74 -8.92 -2.98
CA ALA A 30 0.63 -9.31 -3.31
C ALA A 30 0.95 -9.15 -4.81
N ARG A 31 0.00 -9.43 -5.71
CA ARG A 31 0.15 -9.12 -7.15
C ARG A 31 0.34 -7.62 -7.39
N ARG A 32 -0.40 -6.77 -6.69
CA ARG A 32 -0.27 -5.30 -6.81
C ARG A 32 1.09 -4.79 -6.32
N VAL A 33 1.72 -5.44 -5.33
CA VAL A 33 3.11 -5.13 -4.93
C VAL A 33 4.09 -5.37 -6.08
N THR A 34 3.86 -6.38 -6.92
CA THR A 34 4.69 -6.62 -8.12
C THR A 34 4.59 -5.47 -9.12
N LEU A 35 3.38 -4.92 -9.30
CA LEU A 35 3.15 -3.76 -10.17
C LEU A 35 3.88 -2.53 -9.64
N VAL A 36 3.83 -2.27 -8.33
CA VAL A 36 4.59 -1.18 -7.70
C VAL A 36 6.09 -1.36 -7.93
N ALA A 37 6.63 -2.54 -7.64
CA ALA A 37 8.06 -2.80 -7.84
C ALA A 37 8.48 -2.62 -9.31
N GLY A 38 7.66 -3.08 -10.26
CA GLY A 38 7.91 -2.89 -11.69
C GLY A 38 7.91 -1.42 -12.12
N ILE A 39 6.96 -0.62 -11.60
CA ILE A 39 6.93 0.83 -11.86
C ILE A 39 8.15 1.52 -11.26
N SER A 40 8.53 1.19 -10.02
CA SER A 40 9.74 1.71 -9.39
C SER A 40 11.00 1.38 -10.19
N MET A 41 11.10 0.16 -10.73
CA MET A 41 12.19 -0.21 -11.65
C MET A 41 12.19 0.67 -12.91
N THR A 42 11.04 0.84 -13.57
CA THR A 42 10.94 1.68 -14.78
C THR A 42 11.36 3.12 -14.49
N ILE A 43 10.88 3.71 -13.39
CA ILE A 43 11.24 5.06 -12.95
C ILE A 43 12.75 5.14 -12.68
N ALA A 44 13.33 4.17 -11.97
CA ALA A 44 14.76 4.14 -11.67
C ALA A 44 15.62 4.01 -12.94
N THR A 45 15.22 3.16 -13.88
CA THR A 45 15.91 3.02 -15.19
C THR A 45 15.85 4.31 -15.99
N VAL A 46 14.67 4.92 -16.10
CA VAL A 46 14.52 6.22 -16.78
C VAL A 46 15.36 7.29 -16.09
N ALA A 47 15.32 7.34 -14.76
CA ALA A 47 16.14 8.28 -13.98
C ALA A 47 17.64 8.06 -14.20
N LEU A 48 18.10 6.80 -14.29
CA LEU A 48 19.51 6.48 -14.57
C LEU A 48 19.92 6.93 -15.98
N VAL A 49 19.09 6.67 -16.99
CA VAL A 49 19.31 7.14 -18.37
C VAL A 49 19.36 8.66 -18.40
N LEU A 50 18.39 9.34 -17.80
CA LEU A 50 18.36 10.81 -17.72
C LEU A 50 19.55 11.38 -16.93
N ALA A 51 20.02 10.68 -15.89
CA ALA A 51 21.18 11.09 -15.11
C ALA A 51 22.50 10.90 -15.86
N ALA A 52 22.57 9.95 -16.80
CA ALA A 52 23.71 9.73 -17.68
C ALA A 52 23.86 10.84 -18.74
N PHE A 53 22.75 11.49 -19.13
CA PHE A 53 22.82 12.72 -19.91
C PHE A 53 23.26 13.89 -19.01
N ILE A 54 24.41 14.48 -19.35
CA ILE A 54 24.91 15.69 -18.70
C ILE A 54 23.87 16.78 -18.93
N GLN A 55 23.38 17.40 -17.85
CA GLN A 55 22.51 18.56 -17.95
C GLN A 55 23.39 19.81 -17.89
N PRO A 56 23.69 20.49 -19.00
CA PRO A 56 24.50 21.72 -18.95
C PRO A 56 23.82 22.83 -18.13
N ASN A 57 22.49 22.75 -17.96
CA ASN A 57 21.68 23.80 -17.33
C ASN A 57 21.67 23.80 -15.79
N ILE A 58 22.34 22.85 -15.11
CA ILE A 58 22.42 22.83 -13.63
C ILE A 58 23.47 23.79 -13.05
N GLY A 59 24.12 24.61 -13.90
CA GLY A 59 24.93 25.76 -13.48
C GLY A 59 26.07 25.37 -12.54
N PRO A 60 26.27 26.05 -11.40
CA PRO A 60 27.33 25.73 -10.43
C PRO A 60 27.31 24.28 -9.92
N ARG A 61 26.18 23.58 -10.06
CA ARG A 61 26.03 22.18 -9.65
C ARG A 61 26.47 21.18 -10.72
N ALA A 62 26.79 21.63 -11.94
CA ALA A 62 27.31 20.76 -13.00
C ALA A 62 28.63 20.05 -12.60
N GLY A 63 29.40 20.66 -11.69
CA GLY A 63 30.59 20.05 -11.10
C GLY A 63 30.33 19.08 -9.94
N SER A 64 29.09 18.96 -9.45
CA SER A 64 28.77 17.99 -8.39
C SER A 64 28.61 16.59 -8.99
N SER A 65 29.41 15.63 -8.53
CA SER A 65 29.31 14.24 -8.97
C SER A 65 27.96 13.66 -8.57
N ARG A 66 27.13 13.29 -9.55
CA ARG A 66 25.83 12.64 -9.27
C ARG A 66 26.07 11.26 -8.66
N PRO A 67 25.35 10.87 -7.59
CA PRO A 67 25.59 9.59 -6.93
C PRO A 67 24.85 8.48 -7.70
N LEU A 68 25.31 8.17 -8.91
CA LEU A 68 24.69 7.14 -9.76
C LEU A 68 24.60 5.78 -9.05
N GLY A 69 25.54 5.48 -8.15
CA GLY A 69 25.49 4.31 -7.28
C GLY A 69 24.21 4.18 -6.46
N VAL A 70 23.63 5.29 -5.98
CA VAL A 70 22.36 5.28 -5.23
C VAL A 70 21.21 4.82 -6.13
N VAL A 71 21.19 5.26 -7.39
CA VAL A 71 20.17 4.86 -8.38
C VAL A 71 20.34 3.39 -8.75
N ILE A 72 21.59 2.93 -8.95
CA ILE A 72 21.91 1.52 -9.25
C ILE A 72 21.47 0.60 -8.10
N VAL A 73 21.76 0.98 -6.86
CA VAL A 73 21.29 0.24 -5.66
C VAL A 73 19.77 0.23 -5.60
N GLY A 74 19.11 1.37 -5.86
CA GLY A 74 17.64 1.46 -5.93
C GLY A 74 17.04 0.54 -6.99
N LEU A 75 17.66 0.46 -8.18
CA LEU A 75 17.26 -0.43 -9.25
C LEU A 75 17.43 -1.91 -8.84
N ALA A 76 18.57 -2.27 -8.24
CA ALA A 76 18.82 -3.63 -7.77
C ALA A 76 17.82 -4.07 -6.70
N ILE A 77 17.49 -3.19 -5.73
CA ILE A 77 16.48 -3.45 -4.71
C ILE A 77 15.08 -3.58 -5.34
N SER A 78 14.75 -2.74 -6.31
CA SER A 78 13.46 -2.81 -7.01
C SER A 78 13.33 -4.11 -7.82
N LEU A 79 14.41 -4.56 -8.46
CA LEU A 79 14.50 -5.85 -9.16
C LEU A 79 14.36 -7.02 -8.19
N ALA A 80 15.07 -7.01 -7.07
CA ALA A 80 14.97 -8.02 -6.03
C ALA A 80 13.53 -8.10 -5.47
N MET A 81 12.91 -6.95 -5.20
CA MET A 81 11.53 -6.88 -4.72
C MET A 81 10.53 -7.41 -5.75
N PHE A 82 10.75 -7.13 -7.04
CA PHE A 82 9.90 -7.61 -8.13
C PHE A 82 9.90 -9.15 -8.22
N PHE A 83 11.06 -9.79 -8.11
CA PHE A 83 11.14 -11.25 -8.06
C PHE A 83 10.60 -11.81 -6.75
N ALA A 84 10.88 -11.17 -5.61
CA ALA A 84 10.36 -11.59 -4.31
C ALA A 84 8.81 -11.54 -4.27
N ALA A 85 8.19 -10.52 -4.86
CA ALA A 85 6.73 -10.40 -4.93
C ALA A 85 6.07 -11.51 -5.78
N ARG A 86 6.78 -12.00 -6.80
CA ARG A 86 6.34 -13.10 -7.67
C ARG A 86 6.60 -14.49 -7.13
N SER A 87 7.47 -14.61 -6.12
CA SER A 87 7.84 -15.90 -5.56
C SER A 87 6.68 -16.53 -4.79
N GLN A 88 6.26 -17.73 -5.21
CA GLN A 88 5.26 -18.54 -4.51
C GLN A 88 5.78 -19.12 -3.18
N ARG A 89 7.09 -19.02 -2.93
CA ARG A 89 7.71 -19.47 -1.66
C ARG A 89 7.41 -18.52 -0.49
N ILE A 90 6.97 -17.29 -0.76
CA ILE A 90 6.75 -16.26 0.26
C ILE A 90 5.24 -16.09 0.48
N SER A 91 4.80 -16.25 1.73
CA SER A 91 3.39 -16.03 2.09
C SER A 91 2.93 -14.61 1.73
N ALA A 92 1.66 -14.46 1.37
CA ALA A 92 1.10 -13.17 0.95
C ALA A 92 1.27 -12.07 2.02
N ALA A 93 1.12 -12.42 3.30
CA ALA A 93 1.33 -11.50 4.42
C ALA A 93 2.79 -10.99 4.51
N ARG A 94 3.77 -11.87 4.26
CA ARG A 94 5.19 -11.48 4.21
C ARG A 94 5.48 -10.60 2.99
N ARG A 95 4.91 -10.92 1.83
CA ARG A 95 5.04 -10.09 0.61
C ARG A 95 4.53 -8.66 0.83
N LEU A 96 3.40 -8.50 1.53
CA LEU A 96 2.88 -7.17 1.87
C LEU A 96 3.78 -6.41 2.83
N THR A 97 4.32 -7.08 3.84
CA THR A 97 5.26 -6.47 4.79
C THR A 97 6.55 -6.04 4.08
N LEU A 98 7.09 -6.89 3.21
CA LEU A 98 8.23 -6.56 2.35
C LEU A 98 7.93 -5.38 1.44
N GLY A 99 6.71 -5.27 0.90
CA GLY A 99 6.29 -4.11 0.10
C GLY A 99 6.32 -2.79 0.88
N LEU A 100 5.90 -2.79 2.15
CA LEU A 100 5.99 -1.60 3.01
C LEU A 100 7.44 -1.25 3.35
N VAL A 101 8.28 -2.25 3.65
CA VAL A 101 9.72 -2.04 3.88
C VAL A 101 10.37 -1.48 2.61
N PHE A 102 10.05 -2.06 1.45
CA PHE A 102 10.51 -1.60 0.16
C PHE A 102 10.15 -0.12 -0.10
N LEU A 103 8.91 0.30 0.23
CA LEU A 103 8.48 1.69 0.13
C LEU A 103 9.37 2.63 0.95
N VAL A 104 9.72 2.26 2.18
CA VAL A 104 10.60 3.08 3.04
C VAL A 104 12.02 3.14 2.48
N VAL A 105 12.57 2.00 2.07
CA VAL A 105 13.93 1.91 1.52
C VAL A 105 14.05 2.72 0.23
N ILE A 106 13.10 2.60 -0.70
CA ILE A 106 13.16 3.34 -1.96
C ILE A 106 12.94 4.85 -1.75
N SER A 107 12.14 5.22 -0.75
CA SER A 107 11.97 6.62 -0.33
C SER A 107 13.28 7.19 0.23
N PHE A 108 14.00 6.42 1.05
CA PHE A 108 15.32 6.81 1.55
C PHE A 108 16.33 7.03 0.42
N LEU A 109 16.43 6.10 -0.53
CA LEU A 109 17.36 6.24 -1.66
C LEU A 109 17.01 7.43 -2.55
N THR A 110 15.70 7.68 -2.74
CA THR A 110 15.22 8.83 -3.52
C THR A 110 15.56 10.16 -2.81
N GLU A 111 15.36 10.24 -1.50
CA GLU A 111 15.74 11.42 -0.71
C GLU A 111 17.25 11.61 -0.63
N LEU A 112 18.02 10.52 -0.53
CA LEU A 112 19.48 10.56 -0.54
C LEU A 112 20.00 11.08 -1.88
N TYR A 113 19.46 10.58 -3.00
CA TYR A 113 19.79 11.08 -4.33
C TYR A 113 19.42 12.56 -4.48
N ARG A 114 18.23 12.96 -4.02
CA ARG A 114 17.74 14.34 -4.10
C ARG A 114 18.57 15.32 -3.26
N ASN A 115 18.96 14.93 -2.04
CA ASN A 115 19.74 15.78 -1.13
C ASN A 115 21.26 15.72 -1.39
N TRP A 116 21.70 14.88 -2.34
CA TRP A 116 23.09 14.87 -2.79
C TRP A 116 23.45 16.16 -3.53
N LEU A 117 22.50 16.69 -4.30
CA LEU A 117 22.68 17.94 -5.02
C LEU A 117 22.89 19.08 -4.01
N VAL A 118 23.98 19.83 -4.16
CA VAL A 118 24.39 20.91 -3.23
C VAL A 118 23.30 22.00 -3.15
N TYR A 119 22.97 22.43 -1.93
CA TYR A 119 22.12 23.60 -1.69
C TYR A 119 22.96 24.87 -1.81
N LEU A 120 22.63 25.71 -2.78
CA LEU A 120 23.23 27.03 -2.92
C LEU A 120 22.43 28.04 -2.09
N PRO A 121 23.08 29.07 -1.51
CA PRO A 121 22.38 30.11 -0.76
C PRO A 121 21.32 30.87 -1.58
N THR A 122 21.47 30.89 -2.90
CA THR A 122 20.56 31.54 -3.86
C THR A 122 19.41 30.64 -4.31
N ASP A 123 19.32 29.41 -3.81
CA ASP A 123 18.29 28.47 -4.23
C ASP A 123 16.91 28.87 -3.73
N VAL A 124 15.98 29.05 -4.67
CA VAL A 124 14.55 28.96 -4.38
C VAL A 124 14.15 27.49 -4.15
N VAL A 125 13.17 27.31 -3.27
CA VAL A 125 12.63 26.03 -2.78
C VAL A 125 12.69 24.91 -3.82
N ARG A 126 13.32 23.79 -3.46
CA ARG A 126 13.17 22.54 -4.21
C ARG A 126 11.71 22.10 -4.05
N GLY A 127 10.98 21.97 -5.16
CA GLY A 127 9.58 21.52 -5.18
C GLY A 127 9.34 20.23 -4.36
N PRO A 128 8.07 19.87 -4.09
CA PRO A 128 7.72 18.82 -3.15
C PRO A 128 8.44 17.49 -3.45
N SER A 129 8.72 16.72 -2.40
CA SER A 129 9.45 15.47 -2.57
C SER A 129 8.72 14.47 -3.47
N PRO A 130 9.42 13.79 -4.40
CA PRO A 130 8.84 12.71 -5.19
C PRO A 130 8.26 11.57 -4.33
N ILE A 131 8.71 11.42 -3.08
CA ILE A 131 8.18 10.38 -2.20
C ILE A 131 6.69 10.58 -1.91
N VAL A 132 6.16 11.81 -1.96
CA VAL A 132 4.74 12.08 -1.76
C VAL A 132 3.92 11.36 -2.82
N ALA A 133 4.32 11.44 -4.08
CA ALA A 133 3.66 10.73 -5.17
C ALA A 133 3.75 9.20 -4.97
N ALA A 134 4.90 8.69 -4.54
CA ALA A 134 5.07 7.27 -4.25
C ALA A 134 4.18 6.79 -3.09
N LEU A 135 4.05 7.57 -2.02
CA LEU A 135 3.16 7.28 -0.88
C LEU A 135 1.70 7.21 -1.31
N LEU A 136 1.23 8.23 -2.05
CA LEU A 136 -0.14 8.27 -2.54
C LEU A 136 -0.42 7.10 -3.48
N PHE A 137 0.47 6.85 -4.43
CA PHE A 137 0.32 5.73 -5.37
C PHE A 137 0.28 4.38 -4.64
N PHE A 138 1.22 4.15 -3.72
CA PHE A 138 1.27 2.91 -2.94
C PHE A 138 -0.02 2.71 -2.12
N SER A 139 -0.54 3.77 -1.51
CA SER A 139 -1.75 3.71 -0.67
C SER A 139 -3.02 3.31 -1.43
N VAL A 140 -3.10 3.69 -2.70
CA VAL A 140 -4.24 3.39 -3.58
C VAL A 140 -4.08 2.00 -4.19
N VAL A 141 -2.87 1.65 -4.62
CA VAL A 141 -2.62 0.39 -5.31
C VAL A 141 -2.61 -0.77 -4.34
N VAL A 142 -1.85 -0.70 -3.25
CA VAL A 142 -1.68 -1.83 -2.32
C VAL A 142 -2.70 -1.70 -1.18
N PRO A 143 -3.66 -2.64 -1.05
CA PRO A 143 -4.68 -2.57 0.00
C PRO A 143 -4.06 -2.97 1.34
N VAL A 144 -3.53 -1.96 2.05
CA VAL A 144 -2.93 -2.11 3.37
C VAL A 144 -3.82 -1.45 4.41
N GLY A 145 -3.95 -2.07 5.57
CA GLY A 145 -4.68 -1.46 6.69
C GLY A 145 -4.10 -0.10 7.07
N PRO A 146 -4.94 0.89 7.45
CA PRO A 146 -4.53 2.29 7.59
C PRO A 146 -3.43 2.52 8.63
N ARG A 147 -3.40 1.72 9.71
CA ARG A 147 -2.33 1.79 10.72
C ARG A 147 -0.96 1.43 10.17
N ARG A 148 -0.89 0.35 9.37
CA ARG A 148 0.37 -0.09 8.76
C ARG A 148 0.83 0.88 7.68
N MET A 149 -0.11 1.44 6.91
CA MET A 149 0.21 2.48 5.94
C MET A 149 0.74 3.75 6.64
N ALA A 150 0.08 4.21 7.71
CA ALA A 150 0.51 5.39 8.46
C ALA A 150 1.94 5.23 9.01
N LEU A 151 2.26 4.06 9.58
CA LEU A 151 3.61 3.76 10.08
C LEU A 151 4.65 3.75 8.96
N ALA A 152 4.35 3.10 7.83
CA ALA A 152 5.27 3.05 6.69
C ALA A 152 5.46 4.45 6.07
N ALA A 153 4.39 5.22 5.94
CA ALA A 153 4.44 6.58 5.41
C ALA A 153 5.20 7.54 6.34
N ALA A 154 5.00 7.44 7.66
CA ALA A 154 5.77 8.20 8.64
C ALA A 154 7.26 7.85 8.59
N ALA A 155 7.59 6.55 8.51
CA ALA A 155 8.96 6.09 8.35
C ALA A 155 9.59 6.63 7.05
N ALA A 156 8.86 6.58 5.93
CA ALA A 156 9.29 7.15 4.66
C ALA A 156 9.43 8.69 4.71
N ALA A 157 8.54 9.41 5.39
CA ALA A 157 8.69 10.86 5.55
C ALA A 157 9.93 11.22 6.39
N ALA A 158 10.26 10.41 7.40
CA ALA A 158 11.46 10.57 8.21
C ALA A 158 12.76 10.30 7.44
N THR A 159 12.71 9.63 6.29
CA THR A 159 13.91 9.41 5.46
C THR A 159 14.43 10.69 4.84
N GLY A 160 13.58 11.72 4.65
CA GLY A 160 13.99 13.03 4.14
C GLY A 160 14.99 13.74 5.05
N PRO A 161 14.63 14.05 6.31
CA PRO A 161 15.56 14.64 7.28
C PRO A 161 16.80 13.78 7.51
N LEU A 162 16.65 12.45 7.55
CA LEU A 162 17.77 11.54 7.71
C LEU A 162 18.75 11.62 6.53
N ALA A 163 18.25 11.61 5.29
CA ALA A 163 19.07 11.76 4.10
C ALA A 163 19.78 13.11 4.06
N LEU A 164 19.09 14.21 4.40
CA LEU A 164 19.70 15.53 4.49
C LEU A 164 20.80 15.58 5.56
N TRP A 165 20.54 15.00 6.73
CA TRP A 165 21.54 14.93 7.80
C TRP A 165 22.80 14.18 7.35
N ILE A 166 22.64 13.04 6.65
CA ILE A 166 23.77 12.29 6.08
C ILE A 166 24.56 13.17 5.10
N THR A 167 23.90 13.87 4.17
CA THR A 167 24.63 14.67 3.18
C THR A 167 25.34 15.87 3.80
N ILE A 168 24.76 16.50 4.83
CA ILE A 168 25.44 17.53 5.63
C ILE A 168 26.71 16.97 6.28
N ARG A 169 26.65 15.75 6.84
CA ARG A 169 27.84 15.09 7.43
C ARG A 169 28.91 14.74 6.39
N LEU A 170 28.51 14.56 5.13
CA LEU A 170 29.40 14.35 3.99
C LEU A 170 29.95 15.67 3.41
N GLY A 171 29.62 16.83 3.99
CA GLY A 171 30.18 18.13 3.63
C GLY A 171 29.25 19.04 2.83
N ASN A 172 27.99 18.64 2.58
CA ASN A 172 27.03 19.57 1.99
C ASN A 172 26.69 20.71 2.96
N PRO A 173 26.53 21.95 2.47
CA PRO A 173 26.14 23.07 3.32
C PRO A 173 24.73 22.87 3.88
N VAL A 174 24.52 23.35 5.10
CA VAL A 174 23.22 23.29 5.77
C VAL A 174 22.24 24.22 5.04
N PRO A 175 21.04 23.74 4.67
CA PRO A 175 20.03 24.60 4.06
C PRO A 175 19.59 25.72 5.01
N PRO A 176 19.35 26.94 4.49
CA PRO A 176 18.71 28.02 5.24
C PRO A 176 17.45 27.57 5.98
N TRP A 177 17.26 28.02 7.22
CA TRP A 177 16.19 27.57 8.12
C TRP A 177 14.77 27.72 7.52
N ASN A 178 14.55 28.75 6.71
CA ASN A 178 13.28 29.04 6.05
C ASN A 178 12.89 27.96 5.00
N LEU A 179 13.84 27.18 4.49
CA LEU A 179 13.57 26.10 3.54
C LEU A 179 13.10 24.80 4.20
N TRP A 180 13.31 24.63 5.51
CA TRP A 180 13.03 23.36 6.20
C TRP A 180 11.54 23.01 6.18
N LEU A 181 10.67 24.00 6.38
CA LEU A 181 9.23 23.80 6.27
C LEU A 181 8.84 23.33 4.87
N TRP A 182 9.38 23.97 3.83
CA TRP A 182 9.11 23.61 2.45
C TRP A 182 9.66 22.23 2.06
N LEU A 183 10.76 21.80 2.67
CA LEU A 183 11.37 20.51 2.41
C LEU A 183 10.57 19.35 3.03
N PHE A 184 10.03 19.53 4.24
CA PHE A 184 9.48 18.41 5.04
C PHE A 184 7.97 18.44 5.24
N VAL A 185 7.32 19.61 5.23
CA VAL A 185 5.87 19.71 5.42
C VAL A 185 5.10 18.98 4.31
N PRO A 186 5.45 19.06 3.01
CA PRO A 186 4.76 18.29 1.98
C PRO A 186 4.79 16.78 2.22
N SER A 187 5.92 16.25 2.71
CA SER A 187 6.05 14.83 3.07
C SER A 187 5.17 14.47 4.27
N ALA A 188 5.09 15.33 5.28
CA ALA A 188 4.21 15.15 6.43
C ALA A 188 2.72 15.16 6.02
N ILE A 189 2.32 16.09 5.14
CA ILE A 189 0.97 16.10 4.55
C ILE A 189 0.72 14.81 3.76
N GLY A 190 1.72 14.36 3.01
CA GLY A 190 1.68 13.09 2.27
C GLY A 190 1.38 11.89 3.16
N VAL A 191 1.88 11.84 4.40
CA VAL A 191 1.53 10.79 5.38
C VAL A 191 0.03 10.79 5.69
N GLY A 192 -0.53 11.97 5.98
CA GLY A 192 -1.95 12.12 6.29
C GLY A 192 -2.82 11.68 5.10
N LEU A 193 -2.53 12.21 3.91
CA LEU A 193 -3.25 11.87 2.69
C LEU A 193 -3.16 10.38 2.35
N ALA A 194 -1.96 9.79 2.37
CA ALA A 194 -1.79 8.37 2.11
C ALA A 194 -2.50 7.48 3.13
N THR A 195 -2.58 7.90 4.39
CA THR A 195 -3.34 7.19 5.44
C THR A 195 -4.85 7.24 5.19
N VAL A 196 -5.37 8.40 4.78
CA VAL A 196 -6.79 8.56 4.42
C VAL A 196 -7.12 7.74 3.17
N MET A 197 -6.30 7.83 2.13
CA MET A 197 -6.46 7.06 0.89
C MET A 197 -6.44 5.55 1.17
N ALA A 198 -5.47 5.07 1.96
CA ALA A 198 -5.42 3.67 2.37
C ALA A 198 -6.65 3.26 3.19
N ARG A 199 -7.17 4.13 4.07
CA ARG A 199 -8.41 3.84 4.81
C ARG A 199 -9.59 3.68 3.87
N VAL A 200 -9.78 4.59 2.93
CA VAL A 200 -10.86 4.54 1.95
C VAL A 200 -10.74 3.27 1.11
N MET A 201 -9.55 2.99 0.56
CA MET A 201 -9.32 1.83 -0.29
C MET A 201 -9.47 0.51 0.47
N PHE A 202 -9.01 0.45 1.72
CA PHE A 202 -9.15 -0.72 2.57
C PHE A 202 -10.62 -1.01 2.89
N ASN A 203 -11.41 0.02 3.23
CA ASN A 203 -12.84 -0.13 3.49
C ASN A 203 -13.60 -0.57 2.24
N LEU A 204 -13.34 0.06 1.08
CA LEU A 204 -13.92 -0.35 -0.20
C LEU A 204 -13.60 -1.82 -0.52
N GLY A 205 -12.36 -2.25 -0.27
CA GLY A 205 -11.96 -3.65 -0.43
C GLY A 205 -12.75 -4.59 0.48
N GLN A 206 -13.01 -4.19 1.73
CA GLN A 206 -13.83 -4.99 2.66
C GLN A 206 -15.30 -5.04 2.26
N ASP A 207 -15.86 -3.93 1.79
CA ASP A 207 -17.27 -3.87 1.38
C ASP A 207 -17.50 -4.72 0.13
N VAL A 208 -16.58 -4.68 -0.84
CA VAL A 208 -16.60 -5.58 -2.01
C VAL A 208 -16.48 -7.04 -1.58
N ALA A 209 -15.60 -7.35 -0.62
CA ALA A 209 -15.44 -8.71 -0.10
C ALA A 209 -16.74 -9.23 0.52
N ARG A 210 -17.37 -8.43 1.39
CA ARG A 210 -18.66 -8.76 2.01
C ARG A 210 -19.77 -8.91 0.98
N ALA A 211 -19.80 -8.04 -0.03
CA ALA A 211 -20.76 -8.14 -1.12
C ALA A 211 -20.55 -9.41 -1.97
N GLN A 212 -19.30 -9.84 -2.18
CA GLN A 212 -18.99 -11.11 -2.85
C GLN A 212 -19.36 -12.33 -2.00
N GLU A 213 -19.16 -12.30 -0.68
CA GLU A 213 -19.63 -13.34 0.24
C GLU A 213 -21.15 -13.47 0.21
N LEU A 214 -21.89 -12.35 0.18
CA LEU A 214 -23.33 -12.34 -0.02
C LEU A 214 -23.72 -12.81 -1.44
N GLY A 215 -22.94 -12.45 -2.45
CA GLY A 215 -23.07 -12.88 -3.85
C GLY A 215 -22.63 -14.32 -4.13
N ALA A 216 -22.07 -15.03 -3.14
CA ALA A 216 -21.89 -16.48 -3.20
C ALA A 216 -23.24 -17.20 -3.22
N TYR A 217 -24.31 -16.53 -2.76
CA TYR A 217 -25.68 -16.98 -2.86
C TYR A 217 -26.35 -16.34 -4.07
N ARG A 218 -26.61 -17.15 -5.10
CA ARG A 218 -27.46 -16.74 -6.23
C ARG A 218 -28.91 -16.87 -5.78
N LEU A 219 -29.63 -15.76 -5.66
CA LEU A 219 -31.07 -15.79 -5.43
C LEU A 219 -31.75 -16.45 -6.65
N VAL A 220 -32.52 -17.50 -6.42
CA VAL A 220 -33.19 -18.30 -7.45
C VAL A 220 -34.67 -17.97 -7.52
N GLU A 221 -35.35 -17.99 -6.37
CA GLU A 221 -36.80 -17.87 -6.27
C GLU A 221 -37.18 -17.21 -4.96
N ARG A 222 -38.17 -16.31 -4.98
CA ARG A 222 -38.71 -15.69 -3.77
C ARG A 222 -39.61 -16.70 -3.04
N LEU A 223 -39.25 -17.05 -1.80
CA LEU A 223 -40.00 -17.98 -0.96
C LEU A 223 -41.09 -17.29 -0.13
N GLY A 224 -40.93 -16.01 0.18
CA GLY A 224 -41.93 -15.27 0.94
C GLY A 224 -41.55 -13.81 1.20
N GLU A 225 -42.54 -12.99 1.51
CA GLU A 225 -42.41 -11.59 1.87
C GLU A 225 -43.13 -11.34 3.20
N GLY A 226 -42.53 -10.57 4.09
CA GLY A 226 -43.13 -10.19 5.37
C GLY A 226 -42.64 -8.82 5.86
N GLY A 227 -43.11 -8.39 7.04
CA GLY A 227 -42.83 -7.04 7.56
C GLY A 227 -41.34 -6.70 7.73
N MET A 228 -40.50 -7.69 8.03
CA MET A 228 -39.04 -7.50 8.16
C MET A 228 -38.28 -7.62 6.83
N GLY A 229 -38.94 -7.91 5.70
CA GLY A 229 -38.32 -8.06 4.39
C GLY A 229 -38.65 -9.39 3.70
N GLU A 230 -37.75 -9.85 2.83
CA GLU A 230 -38.01 -10.92 1.87
C GLU A 230 -37.15 -12.16 2.13
N VAL A 231 -37.71 -13.34 1.91
CA VAL A 231 -36.99 -14.62 1.98
C VAL A 231 -36.88 -15.21 0.58
N TRP A 232 -35.68 -15.59 0.19
CA TRP A 232 -35.36 -16.15 -1.11
C TRP A 232 -34.70 -17.53 -0.96
N ARG A 233 -35.04 -18.46 -1.86
CA ARG A 233 -34.24 -19.66 -2.12
C ARG A 233 -33.02 -19.18 -2.88
N ALA A 234 -31.85 -19.49 -2.36
CA ALA A 234 -30.59 -19.17 -2.98
C ALA A 234 -29.72 -20.41 -3.12
N GLU A 235 -28.89 -20.43 -4.15
CA GLU A 235 -27.90 -21.48 -4.39
C GLU A 235 -26.52 -20.96 -4.08
N HIS A 236 -25.78 -21.69 -3.24
CA HIS A 236 -24.40 -21.34 -2.96
C HIS A 236 -23.51 -21.78 -4.13
N ARG A 237 -22.84 -20.82 -4.80
CA ARG A 237 -22.03 -21.00 -6.02
C ARG A 237 -21.00 -22.14 -5.93
N MET A 238 -20.49 -22.45 -4.74
CA MET A 238 -19.48 -23.51 -4.55
C MET A 238 -20.00 -24.76 -3.84
N LEU A 239 -21.15 -24.72 -3.16
CA LEU A 239 -21.59 -25.83 -2.29
C LEU A 239 -22.74 -26.65 -2.88
N ALA A 240 -23.24 -26.30 -4.06
CA ALA A 240 -24.34 -26.99 -4.77
C ALA A 240 -25.54 -27.34 -3.87
N ARG A 241 -25.72 -26.64 -2.75
CA ARG A 241 -26.80 -26.84 -1.80
C ARG A 241 -27.69 -25.60 -1.78
N PRO A 242 -29.02 -25.78 -1.75
CA PRO A 242 -29.94 -24.68 -1.56
C PRO A 242 -29.84 -24.13 -0.12
N ALA A 243 -30.02 -22.82 0.02
CA ALA A 243 -30.12 -22.11 1.29
C ALA A 243 -31.27 -21.08 1.22
N ALA A 244 -31.86 -20.75 2.36
CA ALA A 244 -32.78 -19.61 2.45
C ALA A 244 -32.00 -18.37 2.88
N VAL A 245 -32.10 -17.29 2.09
CA VAL A 245 -31.51 -15.98 2.40
C VAL A 245 -32.65 -15.01 2.73
N LYS A 246 -32.63 -14.43 3.94
CA LYS A 246 -33.59 -13.41 4.36
C LYS A 246 -32.96 -12.01 4.20
N LEU A 247 -33.46 -11.24 3.25
CA LEU A 247 -33.11 -9.84 3.04
C LEU A 247 -33.92 -8.97 4.00
N ILE A 248 -33.24 -8.26 4.89
CA ILE A 248 -33.86 -7.38 5.89
C ILE A 248 -34.00 -5.98 5.30
N ARG A 249 -35.17 -5.34 5.43
CA ARG A 249 -35.37 -3.96 4.97
C ARG A 249 -34.56 -2.99 5.84
N PRO A 250 -33.86 -2.00 5.28
CA PRO A 250 -33.10 -1.01 6.05
C PRO A 250 -33.94 -0.34 7.15
N ASP A 251 -35.21 -0.06 6.87
CA ASP A 251 -36.15 0.60 7.78
C ASP A 251 -36.58 -0.26 8.98
N SER A 252 -36.28 -1.56 8.96
CA SER A 252 -36.60 -2.51 10.05
C SER A 252 -35.43 -2.79 11.00
N LEU A 253 -34.29 -2.10 10.82
CA LEU A 253 -33.09 -2.20 11.67
C LEU A 253 -32.89 -0.98 12.60
N GLN A 254 -33.89 -0.09 12.69
CA GLN A 254 -33.94 1.02 13.65
C GLN A 254 -34.52 0.55 14.98
#